data_AF-A0A2E8HQE0-F1
#
_entry.id   AF-A0A2E8HQE0-F1
#
_cell.length_a   1.000
_cell.length_b   1.000
_cell.length_c   1.000
_cell.angle_alpha   90.00
_cell.angle_beta   90.00
_cell.angle_gamma   90.00
#
_symmetry.space_group_name_H-M   'P 1'
#
loop_
_entity.id
_entity.type
_entity.pdbx_description
1 polymer ?
#
loop_
_entity_poly.entity_id
_entity_poly.type
_entity_poly.pdbx_seq_one_letter_code
_entity_poly.pdbx_strand_id
1 'polypeptide(L)'
;MSGVNTGNHAERRHLLIDATISAIAEFGLSKLTLAKISSIAGLTAGTVNFYFDSKEALLLETLNFVSEEFDKGIAFALKTAGPDPDKKLAAIIDASLDPEITEHRKMAVWHAFDSESRGRADYQRIRGNLDKQNFSLILSLCEQIIKNANKQTEISARAIANAIAGITDEVWREILFAGESYDRDDARRVCLSFLASIFPWCYSMPSETALTDSKKQTTINVTRASINDIEQVALLFDQYRQFYKQDSDINLAKNYIMNRISTETSTIFLAKVDNRAVGFTQLYSSFCSVDASPIIILYDLFVDSASRQSGVGKALMDRAKDYATQIGASRLDLETENTNINAQRLYESLGYERETYFYKYSLEI
;
A
#
# COMPACT_ATOMS: atom_id res chain seq x y z
N MET A 1 -3.48 -27.92 -29.20
CA MET A 1 -3.44 -28.07 -27.73
C MET A 1 -1.99 -27.93 -27.33
N SER A 2 -1.54 -27.02 -26.48
CA SER A 2 -2.15 -26.31 -25.37
C SER A 2 -1.21 -25.15 -25.00
N GLY A 3 -1.68 -23.93 -25.17
CA GLY A 3 -1.01 -22.70 -24.74
C GLY A 3 -2.00 -21.85 -23.93
N VAL A 4 -2.86 -22.51 -23.16
CA VAL A 4 -3.86 -21.84 -22.32
C VAL A 4 -3.13 -21.23 -21.13
N ASN A 5 -2.86 -19.93 -21.23
CA ASN A 5 -3.27 -18.95 -20.23
C ASN A 5 -2.66 -19.09 -18.81
N THR A 6 -1.35 -19.31 -18.70
CA THR A 6 -0.63 -19.30 -17.40
C THR A 6 -0.69 -17.94 -16.70
N GLY A 7 -0.76 -16.83 -17.45
CA GLY A 7 -0.90 -15.47 -16.89
C GLY A 7 -2.21 -15.26 -16.14
N ASN A 8 -3.34 -15.65 -16.73
CA ASN A 8 -4.67 -15.56 -16.10
C ASN A 8 -4.77 -16.51 -14.89
N HIS A 9 -4.08 -17.66 -14.91
CA HIS A 9 -4.08 -18.58 -13.78
C HIS A 9 -3.40 -18.00 -12.53
N ALA A 10 -2.22 -17.37 -12.68
CA ALA A 10 -1.51 -16.73 -11.57
C ALA A 10 -2.28 -15.52 -11.01
N GLU A 11 -2.83 -14.69 -11.90
CA GLU A 11 -3.66 -13.54 -11.56
C GLU A 11 -4.91 -13.95 -10.75
N ARG A 12 -5.57 -15.03 -11.16
CA ARG A 12 -6.74 -15.57 -10.45
C ARG A 12 -6.39 -16.15 -9.08
N ARG A 13 -5.23 -16.81 -8.94
CA ARG A 13 -4.73 -17.23 -7.62
C ARG A 13 -4.48 -16.03 -6.71
N HIS A 14 -3.84 -14.99 -7.22
CA HIS A 14 -3.57 -13.77 -6.46
C HIS A 14 -4.87 -13.06 -6.03
N LEU A 15 -5.86 -12.99 -6.91
CA LEU A 15 -7.18 -12.45 -6.59
C LEU A 15 -7.86 -13.21 -5.44
N LEU A 16 -7.79 -14.54 -5.45
CA LEU A 16 -8.33 -15.37 -4.37
C LEU A 16 -7.56 -15.20 -3.05
N ILE A 17 -6.25 -14.95 -3.11
CA ILE A 17 -5.44 -14.62 -1.94
C ILE A 17 -5.86 -13.27 -1.35
N ASP A 18 -5.95 -12.19 -2.12
CA ASP A 18 -6.40 -10.87 -1.61
C ASP A 18 -7.85 -10.92 -1.07
N ALA A 19 -8.73 -11.67 -1.74
CA ALA A 19 -10.08 -11.90 -1.24
C ALA A 19 -10.08 -12.66 0.09
N THR A 20 -9.16 -13.60 0.28
CA THR A 20 -8.99 -14.34 1.54
C THR A 20 -8.46 -13.42 2.65
N ILE A 21 -7.47 -12.57 2.35
CA ILE A 21 -6.96 -11.54 3.27
C ILE A 21 -8.11 -10.63 3.74
N SER A 22 -8.91 -10.12 2.79
CA SER A 22 -10.06 -9.27 3.08
C SER A 22 -11.11 -9.98 3.92
N ALA A 23 -11.44 -11.23 3.58
CA ALA A 23 -12.41 -12.02 4.31
C ALA A 23 -11.96 -12.34 5.75
N ILE A 24 -10.66 -12.57 5.97
CA ILE A 24 -10.11 -12.77 7.32
C ILE A 24 -10.20 -11.47 8.12
N ALA A 25 -9.82 -10.34 7.52
CA ALA A 25 -9.90 -9.04 8.19
C ALA A 25 -11.33 -8.66 8.59
N GLU A 26 -12.31 -8.95 7.74
CA GLU A 26 -13.71 -8.60 7.98
C GLU A 26 -14.43 -9.59 8.91
N PHE A 27 -14.19 -10.89 8.76
CA PHE A 27 -15.00 -11.93 9.41
C PHE A 27 -14.24 -12.79 10.42
N GLY A 28 -12.90 -12.76 10.40
CA GLY A 28 -12.03 -13.68 11.14
C GLY A 28 -12.04 -15.11 10.59
N LEU A 29 -11.07 -15.93 11.02
CA LEU A 29 -10.90 -17.32 10.56
C LEU A 29 -12.12 -18.22 10.85
N SER A 30 -12.76 -18.04 12.01
CA SER A 30 -13.87 -18.87 12.49
C SER A 30 -15.12 -18.78 11.62
N LYS A 31 -15.39 -17.61 11.03
CA LYS A 31 -16.56 -17.37 10.16
C LYS A 31 -16.23 -17.40 8.67
N LEU A 32 -15.00 -17.78 8.32
CA LEU A 32 -14.54 -17.81 6.94
C LEU A 32 -15.12 -19.01 6.18
N THR A 33 -15.62 -18.79 4.97
CA THR A 33 -16.11 -19.85 4.07
C THR A 33 -15.65 -19.60 2.64
N LEU A 34 -15.53 -20.66 1.83
CA LEU A 34 -15.18 -20.52 0.40
C LEU A 34 -16.18 -19.65 -0.35
N ALA A 35 -17.47 -19.70 0.03
CA ALA A 35 -18.51 -18.86 -0.57
C ALA A 35 -18.32 -17.36 -0.29
N LYS A 36 -17.88 -16.99 0.92
CA LYS A 36 -17.54 -15.59 1.24
C LYS A 36 -16.33 -15.11 0.46
N ILE A 37 -15.29 -15.93 0.40
CA ILE A 37 -14.07 -15.62 -0.36
C ILE A 37 -14.39 -15.45 -1.84
N SER A 38 -15.17 -16.37 -2.43
CA SER A 38 -15.55 -16.27 -3.83
C SER A 38 -16.41 -15.04 -4.10
N SER A 39 -17.34 -14.70 -3.19
CA SER A 39 -18.14 -13.49 -3.28
C SER A 39 -17.29 -12.22 -3.30
N ILE A 40 -16.30 -12.11 -2.40
CA ILE A 40 -15.38 -10.97 -2.36
C ILE A 40 -14.54 -10.92 -3.64
N ALA A 41 -14.08 -12.06 -4.14
CA ALA A 41 -13.31 -12.15 -5.38
C ALA A 41 -14.14 -11.88 -6.66
N GLY A 42 -15.47 -11.74 -6.57
CA GLY A 42 -16.35 -11.65 -7.74
C GLY A 42 -16.36 -12.95 -8.56
N LEU A 43 -16.16 -14.09 -7.91
CA LEU A 43 -16.04 -15.43 -8.52
C LEU A 43 -17.10 -16.39 -7.98
N THR A 44 -17.36 -17.46 -8.73
CA THR A 44 -18.21 -18.56 -8.23
C THR A 44 -17.45 -19.44 -7.26
N ALA A 45 -18.13 -20.08 -6.30
CA ALA A 45 -17.50 -21.00 -5.36
C ALA A 45 -16.78 -22.17 -6.06
N GLY A 46 -17.32 -22.65 -7.19
CA GLY A 46 -16.68 -23.70 -8.00
C GLY A 46 -15.34 -23.27 -8.61
N THR A 47 -15.15 -21.97 -8.84
CA THR A 47 -13.87 -21.43 -9.33
C THR A 47 -12.78 -21.55 -8.28
N VAL A 48 -13.08 -21.44 -6.99
CA VAL A 48 -12.05 -21.56 -5.93
C VAL A 48 -11.46 -22.96 -5.89
N ASN A 49 -12.31 -23.99 -5.99
CA ASN A 49 -11.89 -25.40 -6.01
C ASN A 49 -11.07 -25.78 -7.26
N PHE A 50 -11.13 -24.97 -8.32
CA PHE A 50 -10.27 -25.16 -9.49
C PHE A 50 -8.84 -24.73 -9.22
N TYR A 51 -8.63 -23.72 -8.36
CA TYR A 51 -7.31 -23.19 -8.04
C TYR A 51 -6.72 -23.75 -6.74
N PHE A 52 -7.56 -24.12 -5.77
CA PHE A 52 -7.14 -24.59 -4.46
C PHE A 52 -7.94 -25.82 -4.06
N ASP A 53 -7.24 -26.89 -3.70
CA ASP A 53 -7.85 -28.18 -3.36
C ASP A 53 -8.76 -28.10 -2.11
N SER A 54 -8.49 -27.15 -1.22
CA SER A 54 -9.30 -26.93 -0.01
C SER A 54 -9.19 -25.50 0.53
N LYS A 55 -10.06 -25.17 1.49
CA LYS A 55 -9.99 -23.93 2.26
C LYS A 55 -8.65 -23.82 3.00
N GLU A 56 -8.15 -24.92 3.54
CA GLU A 56 -6.88 -25.00 4.25
C GLU A 56 -5.70 -24.72 3.31
N ALA A 57 -5.72 -25.25 2.09
CA ALA A 57 -4.70 -24.98 1.08
C ALA A 57 -4.66 -23.49 0.71
N LEU A 58 -5.82 -22.85 0.53
CA LEU A 58 -5.92 -21.42 0.27
C LEU A 58 -5.45 -20.56 1.45
N LEU A 59 -5.80 -20.95 2.68
CA LEU A 59 -5.32 -20.30 3.90
C LEU A 59 -3.79 -20.38 4.01
N LEU A 60 -3.22 -21.54 3.72
CA LEU A 60 -1.78 -21.76 3.75
C LEU A 60 -1.07 -20.88 2.71
N GLU A 61 -1.60 -20.83 1.50
CA GLU A 61 -1.05 -19.98 0.44
C GLU A 61 -1.15 -18.50 0.80
N THR A 62 -2.27 -18.08 1.41
CA THR A 62 -2.47 -16.70 1.85
C THR A 62 -1.44 -16.31 2.90
N LEU A 63 -1.16 -17.19 3.87
CA LEU A 63 -0.10 -16.98 4.84
C LEU A 63 1.28 -16.92 4.19
N ASN A 64 1.59 -17.82 3.27
CA ASN A 64 2.87 -17.83 2.54
C ASN A 64 3.05 -16.51 1.78
N PHE A 65 2.02 -16.04 1.11
CA PHE A 65 2.04 -14.77 0.39
C PHE A 65 2.41 -13.59 1.30
N VAL A 66 1.69 -13.44 2.42
CA VAL A 66 1.95 -12.35 3.38
C VAL A 66 3.33 -12.49 4.03
N SER A 67 3.77 -13.73 4.30
CA SER A 67 5.11 -14.03 4.84
C SER A 67 6.22 -13.64 3.86
N GLU A 68 6.09 -14.04 2.60
CA GLU A 68 7.08 -13.75 1.58
C GLU A 68 7.21 -12.26 1.27
N GLU A 69 6.10 -11.52 1.27
CA GLU A 69 6.12 -10.07 1.12
C GLU A 69 6.91 -9.41 2.25
N PHE A 70 6.66 -9.84 3.49
CA PHE A 70 7.42 -9.37 4.65
C PHE A 70 8.91 -9.66 4.52
N ASP A 71 9.27 -10.89 4.19
CA ASP A 71 10.67 -11.31 4.08
C ASP A 71 11.41 -10.56 2.96
N LYS A 72 10.76 -10.37 1.81
CA LYS A 72 11.31 -9.58 0.69
C LYS A 72 11.54 -8.13 1.12
N GLY A 73 10.60 -7.55 1.87
CA GLY A 73 10.71 -6.21 2.41
C GLY A 73 11.90 -6.05 3.36
N ILE A 74 12.03 -6.95 4.35
CA ILE A 74 13.18 -6.96 5.26
C ILE A 74 14.50 -7.15 4.49
N ALA A 75 14.56 -8.09 3.56
CA ALA A 75 15.75 -8.34 2.76
C ALA A 75 16.17 -7.11 1.92
N PHE A 76 15.20 -6.42 1.34
CA PHE A 76 15.43 -5.18 0.59
C PHE A 76 15.96 -4.05 1.50
N ALA A 77 15.35 -3.86 2.67
CA ALA A 77 15.78 -2.86 3.64
C ALA A 77 17.21 -3.12 4.14
N LEU A 78 17.53 -4.38 4.48
CA LEU A 78 18.88 -4.79 4.89
C LEU A 78 19.93 -4.56 3.80
N LYS A 79 19.59 -4.85 2.53
CA LYS A 79 20.49 -4.60 1.39
C LYS A 79 20.78 -3.12 1.23
N THR A 80 19.78 -2.28 1.46
CA THR A 80 19.87 -0.82 1.31
C THR A 80 20.63 -0.15 2.46
N ALA A 81 20.50 -0.68 3.68
CA ALA A 81 21.11 -0.11 4.89
C ALA A 81 22.65 -0.14 4.93
N GLY A 82 23.29 -0.95 4.07
CA GLY A 82 24.74 -1.13 4.07
C GLY A 82 25.21 -2.09 5.17
N PRO A 83 26.50 -2.08 5.55
CA PRO A 83 27.07 -3.08 6.45
C PRO A 83 26.83 -2.80 7.95
N ASP A 84 26.57 -1.54 8.32
CA ASP A 84 26.55 -1.08 9.71
C ASP A 84 25.37 -1.69 10.50
N PRO A 85 25.60 -2.29 11.68
CA PRO A 85 24.57 -3.06 12.38
C PRO A 85 23.45 -2.18 12.95
N ASP A 86 23.76 -0.95 13.37
CA ASP A 86 22.80 0.06 13.82
C ASP A 86 21.88 0.51 12.68
N LYS A 87 22.42 0.75 11.48
CA LYS A 87 21.61 1.09 10.30
C LYS A 87 20.72 -0.06 9.87
N LYS A 88 21.23 -1.30 9.91
CA LYS A 88 20.42 -2.50 9.63
C LYS A 88 19.27 -2.66 10.61
N LEU A 89 19.51 -2.43 11.90
CA LEU A 89 18.48 -2.53 12.92
C LEU A 89 17.38 -1.47 12.72
N ALA A 90 17.75 -0.23 12.38
CA ALA A 90 16.79 0.81 12.01
C ALA A 90 15.99 0.43 10.76
N ALA A 91 16.66 -0.12 9.74
CA ALA A 91 16.01 -0.52 8.50
C ALA A 91 15.00 -1.66 8.69
N ILE A 92 15.25 -2.60 9.62
CA ILE A 92 14.27 -3.63 9.99
C ILE A 92 13.02 -2.99 10.60
N ILE A 93 13.19 -2.01 11.50
CA ILE A 93 12.06 -1.27 12.10
C ILE A 93 11.29 -0.53 11.01
N ASP A 94 11.97 0.19 10.13
CA ASP A 94 11.33 0.94 9.04
C ASP A 94 10.52 0.03 8.11
N ALA A 95 11.09 -1.10 7.71
CA ALA A 95 10.39 -2.09 6.88
C ALA A 95 9.21 -2.75 7.63
N SER A 96 9.31 -2.91 8.95
CA SER A 96 8.21 -3.41 9.78
C SER A 96 7.07 -2.39 9.91
N LEU A 97 7.28 -1.13 9.52
CA LEU A 97 6.29 -0.05 9.48
C LEU A 97 5.86 0.31 8.06
N ASP A 98 6.38 -0.38 7.04
CA ASP A 98 6.04 -0.09 5.65
C ASP A 98 4.56 -0.35 5.38
N PRO A 99 3.81 0.62 4.83
CA PRO A 99 2.37 0.50 4.60
C PRO A 99 1.99 -0.57 3.57
N GLU A 100 2.87 -0.96 2.66
CA GLU A 100 2.61 -2.06 1.71
C GLU A 100 2.82 -3.43 2.37
N ILE A 101 3.75 -3.52 3.31
CA ILE A 101 4.11 -4.76 4.00
C ILE A 101 3.16 -5.03 5.17
N THR A 102 2.95 -4.04 6.03
CA THR A 102 2.19 -4.17 7.28
C THR A 102 0.87 -3.44 7.20
N GLU A 103 0.11 -3.63 6.12
CA GLU A 103 -1.27 -3.13 6.03
C GLU A 103 -2.21 -3.90 6.97
N HIS A 104 -3.25 -3.23 7.49
CA HIS A 104 -4.10 -3.73 8.57
C HIS A 104 -4.78 -5.09 8.29
N ARG A 105 -5.19 -5.40 7.07
CA ARG A 105 -5.78 -6.70 6.72
C ARG A 105 -4.72 -7.80 6.72
N LYS A 106 -3.48 -7.51 6.30
CA LYS A 106 -2.34 -8.44 6.45
C LYS A 106 -2.02 -8.67 7.93
N MET A 107 -2.07 -7.63 8.76
CA MET A 107 -1.94 -7.78 10.22
C MET A 107 -3.07 -8.66 10.80
N ALA A 108 -4.29 -8.57 10.27
CA ALA A 108 -5.39 -9.43 10.68
C ALA A 108 -5.11 -10.90 10.34
N VAL A 109 -4.52 -11.18 9.18
CA VAL A 109 -4.04 -12.52 8.82
C VAL A 109 -2.99 -12.99 9.83
N TRP A 110 -1.95 -12.18 10.08
CA TRP A 110 -0.91 -12.52 11.07
C TRP A 110 -1.48 -12.90 12.43
N HIS A 111 -2.29 -12.02 13.02
CA HIS A 111 -2.87 -12.25 14.33
C HIS A 111 -3.84 -13.43 14.37
N ALA A 112 -4.65 -13.61 13.33
CA ALA A 112 -5.61 -14.71 13.30
C ALA A 112 -4.89 -16.06 13.31
N PHE A 113 -3.83 -16.23 12.51
CA PHE A 113 -3.06 -17.46 12.51
C PHE A 113 -2.19 -17.63 13.76
N ASP A 114 -1.60 -16.55 14.29
CA ASP A 114 -0.82 -16.62 15.54
C ASP A 114 -1.67 -17.12 16.72
N SER A 115 -2.92 -16.65 16.81
CA SER A 115 -3.88 -17.08 17.83
C SER A 115 -4.23 -18.59 17.76
N GLU A 116 -4.12 -19.20 16.57
CA GLU A 116 -4.36 -20.62 16.32
C GLU A 116 -3.07 -21.44 16.24
N SER A 117 -1.90 -20.83 16.46
CA SER A 117 -0.59 -21.43 16.20
C SER A 117 -0.36 -22.75 16.92
N ARG A 118 -0.89 -22.93 18.13
CA ARG A 118 -0.80 -24.20 18.88
C ARG A 118 -1.70 -25.31 18.33
N GLY A 119 -2.78 -24.95 17.63
CA GLY A 119 -3.71 -25.88 17.00
C GLY A 119 -3.34 -26.26 15.56
N ARG A 120 -2.36 -25.57 14.96
CA ARG A 120 -2.00 -25.66 13.54
C ARG A 120 -0.52 -26.00 13.36
N ALA A 121 -0.20 -27.29 13.29
CA ALA A 121 1.18 -27.76 13.13
C ALA A 121 1.80 -27.38 11.77
N ASP A 122 0.96 -27.22 10.73
CA ASP A 122 1.28 -26.64 9.44
C ASP A 122 1.76 -25.19 9.55
N TYR A 123 1.05 -24.37 10.33
CA TYR A 123 1.43 -22.99 10.62
C TYR A 123 2.80 -22.89 11.29
N GLN A 124 3.03 -23.68 12.36
CA GLN A 124 4.31 -23.64 13.08
C GLN A 124 5.49 -24.11 12.22
N ARG A 125 5.29 -25.04 11.28
CA ARG A 125 6.35 -25.52 10.39
C ARG A 125 6.82 -24.43 9.44
N ILE A 126 5.89 -23.63 8.92
CA ILE A 126 6.19 -22.53 8.00
C ILE A 126 6.78 -21.36 8.78
N ARG A 127 6.08 -20.90 9.82
CA ARG A 127 6.40 -19.63 10.47
C ARG A 127 7.37 -19.75 11.65
N GLY A 128 7.33 -20.86 12.38
CA GLY A 128 8.16 -21.04 13.59
C GLY A 128 9.67 -21.05 13.34
N ASN A 129 10.12 -21.34 12.11
CA ASN A 129 11.53 -21.18 11.74
C ASN A 129 11.86 -19.72 11.37
N LEU A 130 10.92 -19.01 10.76
CA LEU A 130 11.10 -17.66 10.27
C LEU A 130 11.09 -16.62 11.40
N ASP A 131 10.18 -16.75 12.37
CA ASP A 131 10.18 -15.89 13.56
C ASP A 131 11.48 -16.07 14.37
N LYS A 132 11.98 -17.30 14.46
CA LYS A 132 13.28 -17.59 15.08
C LYS A 132 14.43 -16.95 14.32
N GLN A 133 14.40 -16.95 12.98
CA GLN A 133 15.42 -16.31 12.16
C GLN A 133 15.39 -14.78 12.33
N ASN A 134 14.21 -14.16 12.30
CA ASN A 134 14.04 -12.72 12.51
C ASN A 134 14.52 -12.30 13.90
N PHE A 135 14.14 -13.04 14.94
CA PHE A 135 14.64 -12.78 16.30
C PHE A 135 16.16 -12.95 16.39
N SER A 136 16.71 -14.01 15.79
CA SER A 136 18.16 -14.27 15.80
C SER A 136 18.94 -13.17 15.07
N LEU A 137 18.38 -12.60 14.00
CA LEU A 137 18.95 -11.48 13.29
C LEU A 137 18.98 -10.22 14.17
N ILE A 138 17.85 -9.86 14.79
CA ILE A 138 17.77 -8.70 15.70
C ILE A 138 18.74 -8.87 16.88
N LEU A 139 18.80 -10.07 17.46
CA LEU A 139 19.74 -10.40 18.53
C LEU A 139 21.20 -10.21 18.08
N SER A 140 21.57 -10.77 16.93
CA SER A 140 22.92 -10.64 16.38
C SER A 140 23.30 -9.18 16.11
N LEU A 141 22.38 -8.36 15.60
CA LEU A 141 22.61 -6.94 15.40
C LEU A 141 22.82 -6.20 16.73
N CYS A 142 22.00 -6.49 17.74
CA CYS A 142 22.18 -5.93 19.09
C CYS A 142 23.54 -6.33 19.69
N GLU A 143 23.94 -7.60 19.57
CA GLU A 143 25.26 -8.09 20.02
C GLU A 143 26.40 -7.34 19.34
N GLN A 144 26.30 -7.10 18.03
CA GLN A 144 27.30 -6.35 17.25
C GLN A 144 27.37 -4.87 17.69
N ILE A 145 26.23 -4.19 17.84
CA ILE A 145 26.17 -2.79 18.30
C ILE A 145 26.82 -2.65 19.69
N ILE A 146 26.46 -3.52 20.63
CA ILE A 146 26.98 -3.51 21.99
C ILE A 146 28.48 -3.84 22.01
N LYS A 147 28.91 -4.81 21.21
CA LYS A 147 30.32 -5.20 21.10
C LYS A 147 31.17 -4.07 20.53
N ASN A 148 30.70 -3.36 19.51
CA ASN A 148 31.43 -2.24 18.90
C ASN A 148 31.64 -1.08 19.88
N ALA A 149 30.74 -0.92 20.86
CA ALA A 149 30.86 0.08 21.92
C ALA A 149 31.53 -0.42 23.22
N ASN A 150 31.95 -1.71 23.27
CA ASN A 150 32.50 -2.37 24.46
C ASN A 150 31.55 -2.35 25.69
N LYS A 151 30.24 -2.53 25.48
CA LYS A 151 29.20 -2.44 26.53
C LYS A 151 28.59 -3.78 26.96
N GLN A 152 29.25 -4.90 26.66
CA GLN A 152 28.71 -6.25 26.87
C GLN A 152 28.41 -6.57 28.35
N THR A 153 29.08 -5.90 29.29
CA THR A 153 28.87 -6.08 30.74
C THR A 153 27.78 -5.18 31.31
N GLU A 154 27.38 -4.14 30.58
CA GLU A 154 26.39 -3.15 31.02
C GLU A 154 24.99 -3.49 30.49
N ILE A 155 24.92 -4.14 29.33
CA ILE A 155 23.69 -4.22 28.54
C ILE A 155 23.49 -5.64 28.00
N SER A 156 22.28 -6.18 28.20
CA SER A 156 21.89 -7.48 27.65
C SER A 156 21.30 -7.36 26.24
N ALA A 157 22.04 -7.85 25.24
CA ALA A 157 21.58 -7.91 23.85
C ALA A 157 20.24 -8.65 23.71
N ARG A 158 20.05 -9.73 24.47
CA ARG A 158 18.81 -10.51 24.46
C ARG A 158 17.63 -9.76 25.06
N ALA A 159 17.85 -9.00 26.14
CA ALA A 159 16.80 -8.17 26.70
C ALA A 159 16.34 -7.11 25.70
N ILE A 160 17.28 -6.49 24.99
CA ILE A 160 16.97 -5.47 23.97
C ILE A 160 16.27 -6.09 22.78
N ALA A 161 16.76 -7.22 22.26
CA ALA A 161 16.11 -7.91 21.14
C ALA A 161 14.66 -8.29 21.47
N ASN A 162 14.39 -8.77 22.69
CA ASN A 162 13.02 -9.02 23.17
C ASN A 162 12.19 -7.74 23.25
N ALA A 163 12.77 -6.63 23.73
CA ALA A 163 12.06 -5.35 23.81
C ALA A 163 11.71 -4.81 22.42
N ILE A 164 12.63 -4.90 21.45
CA ILE A 164 12.39 -4.51 20.06
C ILE A 164 11.29 -5.36 19.43
N ALA A 165 11.35 -6.69 19.62
CA ALA A 165 10.29 -7.58 19.15
C ALA A 165 8.93 -7.21 19.77
N GLY A 166 8.88 -6.99 21.09
CA GLY A 166 7.66 -6.59 21.79
C GLY A 166 7.08 -5.25 21.32
N ILE A 167 7.92 -4.24 21.06
CA ILE A 167 7.48 -2.95 20.49
C ILE A 167 6.96 -3.15 19.06
N THR A 168 7.62 -3.99 18.26
CA THR A 168 7.17 -4.27 16.88
C THR A 168 5.80 -4.96 16.88
N ASP A 169 5.62 -5.97 17.75
CA ASP A 169 4.34 -6.67 17.94
C ASP A 169 3.23 -5.72 18.44
N GLU A 170 3.58 -4.77 19.32
CA GLU A 170 2.66 -3.72 19.78
C GLU A 170 2.17 -2.87 18.62
N VAL A 171 3.10 -2.34 17.83
CA VAL A 171 2.78 -1.48 16.70
C VAL A 171 1.93 -2.21 15.67
N TRP A 172 2.24 -3.48 15.35
CA TRP A 172 1.43 -4.27 14.41
C TRP A 172 -0.01 -4.45 14.90
N ARG A 173 -0.18 -4.60 16.21
CA ARG A 173 -1.50 -4.67 16.82
C ARG A 173 -2.24 -3.34 16.76
N GLU A 174 -1.54 -2.22 16.98
CA GLU A 174 -2.16 -0.90 16.82
C GLU A 174 -2.54 -0.61 15.36
N ILE A 175 -1.70 -0.99 14.39
CA ILE A 175 -2.02 -0.92 12.96
C ILE A 175 -3.29 -1.72 12.65
N LEU A 176 -3.40 -2.95 13.17
CA LEU A 176 -4.59 -3.78 13.01
C LEU A 176 -5.85 -3.05 13.48
N PHE A 177 -5.81 -2.36 14.62
CA PHE A 177 -6.97 -1.71 15.20
C PHE A 177 -7.29 -0.34 14.59
N ALA A 178 -6.28 0.49 14.35
CA ALA A 178 -6.45 1.83 13.79
C ALA A 178 -6.66 1.82 12.27
N GLY A 179 -6.28 0.74 11.59
CA GLY A 179 -6.45 0.61 10.15
C GLY A 179 -5.66 1.67 9.38
N GLU A 180 -6.30 2.27 8.39
CA GLU A 180 -5.71 3.33 7.55
C GLU A 180 -5.38 4.62 8.31
N SER A 181 -5.96 4.81 9.52
CA SER A 181 -5.74 6.02 10.33
C SER A 181 -4.51 5.94 11.24
N TYR A 182 -3.76 4.82 11.21
CA TYR A 182 -2.60 4.64 12.08
C TYR A 182 -1.44 5.59 11.74
N ASP A 183 -0.93 6.29 12.75
CA ASP A 183 0.22 7.19 12.61
C ASP A 183 1.54 6.40 12.62
N ARG A 184 1.96 5.97 11.43
CA ARG A 184 3.21 5.21 11.24
C ARG A 184 4.46 6.04 11.53
N ASP A 185 4.40 7.35 11.33
CA ASP A 185 5.52 8.24 11.63
C ASP A 185 5.70 8.38 13.14
N ASP A 186 4.61 8.43 13.91
CA ASP A 186 4.67 8.34 15.36
C ASP A 186 5.23 7.02 15.84
N ALA A 187 4.76 5.90 15.29
CA ALA A 187 5.29 4.58 15.61
C ALA A 187 6.80 4.47 15.31
N ARG A 188 7.25 5.00 14.17
CA ARG A 188 8.69 5.10 13.83
C ARG A 188 9.44 5.91 14.89
N ARG A 189 8.90 7.06 15.31
CA ARG A 189 9.51 7.89 16.37
C ARG A 189 9.59 7.16 17.70
N VAL A 190 8.55 6.42 18.09
CA VAL A 190 8.56 5.59 19.32
C VAL A 190 9.69 4.57 19.26
N CYS A 191 9.80 3.83 18.17
CA CYS A 191 10.86 2.85 17.97
C CYS A 191 12.26 3.48 17.97
N LEU A 192 12.45 4.60 17.26
CA LEU A 192 13.75 5.30 17.22
C LEU A 192 14.11 5.96 18.56
N SER A 193 13.13 6.48 19.30
CA SER A 193 13.35 7.03 20.64
C SER A 193 13.74 5.94 21.62
N PHE A 194 13.14 4.76 21.51
CA PHE A 194 13.56 3.58 22.27
C PHE A 194 15.01 3.19 21.93
N LEU A 195 15.36 3.09 20.65
CA LEU A 195 16.74 2.82 20.24
C LEU A 195 17.73 3.88 20.73
N ALA A 196 17.39 5.17 20.62
CA ALA A 196 18.23 6.26 21.13
C ALA A 196 18.38 6.26 22.65
N SER A 197 17.38 5.79 23.39
CA SER A 197 17.45 5.65 24.85
C SER A 197 18.41 4.53 25.28
N ILE A 198 18.48 3.46 24.50
CA ILE A 198 19.29 2.27 24.82
C ILE A 198 20.68 2.31 24.19
N PHE A 199 20.79 2.88 23.00
CA PHE A 199 22.00 2.97 22.19
C PHE A 199 22.34 4.44 21.81
N PRO A 200 22.48 5.36 22.79
CA PRO A 200 22.68 6.79 22.53
C PRO A 200 23.99 7.13 21.79
N TRP A 201 24.93 6.19 21.69
CA TRP A 201 26.19 6.37 20.96
C TRP A 201 26.06 6.16 19.44
N CYS A 202 25.00 5.51 18.96
CA CYS A 202 24.76 5.32 17.53
C CYS A 202 23.36 5.78 17.06
N TYR A 203 22.48 6.18 17.98
CA TYR A 203 21.19 6.78 17.67
C TYR A 203 21.03 8.11 18.37
N SER A 204 20.42 9.06 17.67
CA SER A 204 20.05 10.36 18.23
C SER A 204 18.58 10.36 18.59
N MET A 205 18.23 10.94 19.75
CA MET A 205 16.83 11.16 20.11
C MET A 205 16.16 12.00 19.03
N PRO A 206 15.02 11.56 18.46
CA PRO A 206 14.25 12.38 17.53
C PRO A 206 13.87 13.71 18.20
N SER A 207 14.14 14.85 17.55
CA SER A 207 13.90 16.16 18.14
C SER A 207 12.41 16.45 18.31
N GLU A 208 12.00 16.99 19.47
CA GLU A 208 10.63 17.47 19.70
C GLU A 208 10.20 18.57 18.72
N THR A 209 11.12 19.33 18.13
CA THR A 209 10.82 20.35 17.10
C THR A 209 10.30 19.76 15.78
N ALA A 210 10.44 18.46 15.54
CA ALA A 210 9.74 17.77 14.46
C ALA A 210 8.24 17.52 14.79
N LEU A 211 7.84 17.64 16.07
CA LEU A 211 6.47 17.44 16.55
C LEU A 211 5.49 18.56 16.14
N THR A 212 6.00 19.71 15.72
CA THR A 212 5.16 20.81 15.20
C THR A 212 5.00 20.81 13.68
N ASP A 213 5.83 20.06 12.95
CA ASP A 213 5.63 19.85 11.51
C ASP A 213 4.85 18.55 11.22
N SER A 214 4.93 17.51 12.07
CA SER A 214 4.09 16.30 11.91
C SER A 214 2.67 16.44 12.49
N LYS A 215 2.36 17.58 13.11
CA LYS A 215 0.99 18.05 13.38
C LYS A 215 0.59 19.22 12.48
N LYS A 216 1.31 19.47 11.38
CA LYS A 216 0.56 19.88 10.19
C LYS A 216 -0.29 18.66 9.86
N GLN A 217 -1.59 18.81 10.01
CA GLN A 217 -2.51 18.17 9.08
C GLN A 217 -1.89 18.40 7.71
N THR A 218 -1.19 17.40 7.16
CA THR A 218 -0.40 17.52 5.93
C THR A 218 -1.36 18.11 4.93
N THR A 219 -1.22 19.41 4.66
CA THR A 219 -2.31 20.13 4.02
C THR A 219 -2.19 19.78 2.56
N ILE A 220 -2.93 18.75 2.16
CA ILE A 220 -2.99 18.31 0.77
C ILE A 220 -3.68 19.45 0.03
N ASN A 221 -2.89 20.25 -0.67
CA ASN A 221 -3.42 21.32 -1.48
C ASN A 221 -3.65 20.80 -2.88
N VAL A 222 -4.91 20.75 -3.31
CA VAL A 222 -5.28 20.33 -4.66
C VAL A 222 -5.68 21.55 -5.48
N THR A 223 -4.86 21.87 -6.48
CA THR A 223 -5.02 23.05 -7.34
C THR A 223 -5.14 22.65 -8.80
N ARG A 224 -5.83 23.45 -9.61
CA ARG A 224 -5.86 23.24 -11.07
C ARG A 224 -4.47 23.54 -11.62
N ALA A 225 -3.88 22.59 -12.33
CA ALA A 225 -2.55 22.75 -12.90
C ALA A 225 -2.56 23.86 -13.96
N SER A 226 -1.52 24.68 -13.93
CA SER A 226 -1.27 25.76 -14.88
C SER A 226 -0.04 25.46 -15.74
N ILE A 227 0.29 26.36 -16.67
CA ILE A 227 1.56 26.29 -17.43
C ILE A 227 2.79 26.20 -16.51
N ASN A 228 2.73 26.79 -15.30
CA ASN A 228 3.84 26.75 -14.35
C ASN A 228 4.01 25.37 -13.68
N ASP A 229 3.02 24.50 -13.79
CA ASP A 229 3.02 23.16 -13.17
C ASP A 229 3.41 22.04 -14.16
N ILE A 230 3.64 22.37 -15.44
CA ILE A 230 3.90 21.39 -16.52
C ILE A 230 5.02 20.41 -16.13
N GLU A 231 6.14 20.90 -15.61
CA GLU A 231 7.28 20.05 -15.24
C GLU A 231 6.91 19.03 -14.15
N GLN A 232 6.18 19.49 -13.13
CA GLN A 232 5.78 18.66 -11.99
C GLN A 232 4.74 17.61 -12.39
N VAL A 233 3.75 18.01 -13.18
CA VAL A 233 2.73 17.09 -13.70
C VAL A 233 3.37 16.09 -14.67
N ALA A 234 4.29 16.51 -15.53
CA ALA A 234 4.95 15.63 -16.48
C ALA A 234 5.75 14.52 -15.80
N LEU A 235 6.44 14.82 -14.68
CA LEU A 235 7.14 13.82 -13.88
C LEU A 235 6.19 12.76 -13.33
N LEU A 236 5.08 13.18 -12.72
CA LEU A 236 4.06 12.26 -12.19
C LEU A 236 3.36 11.49 -13.30
N PHE A 237 3.10 12.12 -14.45
CA PHE A 237 2.49 11.47 -15.61
C PHE A 237 3.41 10.42 -16.23
N ASP A 238 4.73 10.66 -16.28
CA ASP A 238 5.68 9.65 -16.72
C ASP A 238 5.73 8.46 -15.76
N GLN A 239 5.69 8.70 -14.44
CA GLN A 239 5.58 7.62 -13.44
C GLN A 239 4.27 6.83 -13.58
N TYR A 240 3.16 7.51 -13.86
CA TYR A 240 1.89 6.87 -14.19
C TYR A 240 2.01 5.96 -15.42
N ARG A 241 2.68 6.41 -16.49
CA ARG A 241 2.93 5.58 -17.68
C ARG A 241 3.79 4.36 -17.36
N GLN A 242 4.82 4.54 -16.54
CA GLN A 242 5.67 3.43 -16.07
C GLN A 242 4.90 2.42 -15.24
N PHE A 243 3.92 2.85 -14.43
CA PHE A 243 3.01 1.95 -13.73
C PHE A 243 2.23 1.04 -14.70
N TYR A 244 1.86 1.57 -15.87
CA TYR A 244 1.28 0.80 -16.99
C TYR A 244 2.32 0.19 -17.95
N LYS A 245 3.54 -0.07 -17.45
CA LYS A 245 4.62 -0.80 -18.14
C LYS A 245 5.17 -0.12 -19.40
N GLN A 246 5.03 1.19 -19.52
CA GLN A 246 5.72 1.97 -20.55
C GLN A 246 7.13 2.34 -20.09
N ASP A 247 8.06 2.51 -21.03
CA ASP A 247 9.38 3.07 -20.73
C ASP A 247 9.26 4.55 -20.35
N SER A 248 10.14 5.00 -19.45
CA SER A 248 10.23 6.42 -19.07
C SER A 248 10.59 7.27 -20.28
N ASP A 249 9.77 8.27 -20.56
CA ASP A 249 10.03 9.29 -21.57
C ASP A 249 9.46 10.63 -21.09
N ILE A 250 10.30 11.35 -20.35
CA ILE A 250 9.91 12.62 -19.74
C ILE A 250 9.60 13.70 -20.79
N ASN A 251 10.23 13.65 -21.97
CA ASN A 251 9.99 14.63 -23.02
C ASN A 251 8.62 14.40 -23.66
N LEU A 252 8.26 13.13 -23.91
CA LEU A 252 6.92 12.76 -24.35
C LEU A 252 5.87 13.19 -23.32
N ALA A 253 6.08 12.88 -22.04
CA ALA A 253 5.17 13.25 -20.96
C ALA A 253 4.97 14.78 -20.89
N LYS A 254 6.06 15.55 -20.94
CA LYS A 254 6.03 17.01 -20.93
C LYS A 254 5.27 17.58 -22.12
N ASN A 255 5.55 17.09 -23.33
CA ASN A 255 4.85 17.54 -24.53
C ASN A 255 3.35 17.22 -24.48
N TYR A 256 3.00 16.04 -23.98
CA TYR A 256 1.61 15.61 -23.82
C TYR A 256 0.85 16.51 -22.84
N ILE A 257 1.37 16.71 -21.63
CA ILE A 257 0.77 17.55 -20.59
C ILE A 257 0.70 19.02 -21.03
N MET A 258 1.79 19.54 -21.62
CA MET A 258 1.82 20.91 -22.16
C MET A 258 0.72 21.12 -23.20
N ASN A 259 0.53 20.18 -24.13
CA ASN A 259 -0.51 20.28 -25.13
C ASN A 259 -1.90 20.29 -24.49
N ARG A 260 -2.17 19.43 -23.51
CA ARG A 260 -3.47 19.34 -22.83
C ARG A 260 -3.81 20.62 -22.07
N ILE A 261 -2.86 21.17 -21.32
CA ILE A 261 -3.05 22.43 -20.59
C ILE A 261 -3.23 23.60 -21.56
N SER A 262 -2.37 23.73 -22.58
CA SER A 262 -2.37 24.88 -23.48
C SER A 262 -3.58 24.94 -24.41
N THR A 263 -4.19 23.79 -24.70
CA THR A 263 -5.40 23.69 -25.55
C THR A 263 -6.68 23.54 -24.74
N GLU A 264 -6.60 23.52 -23.41
CA GLU A 264 -7.73 23.29 -22.49
C GLU A 264 -8.55 22.02 -22.82
N THR A 265 -7.92 21.03 -23.44
CA THR A 265 -8.58 19.78 -23.86
C THR A 265 -8.77 18.79 -22.72
N SER A 266 -8.02 18.95 -21.62
CA SER A 266 -8.28 18.28 -20.35
C SER A 266 -8.10 19.24 -19.18
N THR A 267 -8.74 18.93 -18.06
CA THR A 267 -8.55 19.63 -16.79
C THR A 267 -7.71 18.76 -15.88
N ILE A 268 -6.54 19.26 -15.49
CA ILE A 268 -5.62 18.54 -14.60
C ILE A 268 -5.65 19.19 -13.22
N PHE A 269 -5.82 18.38 -12.18
CA PHE A 269 -5.62 18.79 -10.79
C PHE A 269 -4.33 18.19 -10.25
N LEU A 270 -3.53 19.00 -9.58
CA LEU A 270 -2.26 18.63 -8.98
C LEU A 270 -2.38 18.71 -7.45
N ALA A 271 -2.07 17.60 -6.78
CA ALA A 271 -1.97 17.53 -5.34
C ALA A 271 -0.54 17.80 -4.89
N LYS A 272 -0.38 18.76 -3.98
CA LYS A 272 0.90 19.09 -3.34
C LYS A 272 0.82 18.85 -1.83
N VAL A 273 1.86 18.22 -1.30
CA VAL A 273 2.12 18.01 0.12
C VAL A 273 3.45 18.69 0.43
N ASP A 274 3.47 19.62 1.38
CA ASP A 274 4.66 20.43 1.72
C ASP A 274 5.35 21.03 0.49
N ASN A 275 4.54 21.55 -0.45
CA ASN A 275 4.96 22.14 -1.72
C ASN A 275 5.63 21.16 -2.72
N ARG A 276 5.68 19.85 -2.42
CA ARG A 276 6.07 18.79 -3.35
C ARG A 276 4.83 18.24 -4.06
N ALA A 277 4.89 18.12 -5.39
CA ALA A 277 3.87 17.42 -6.16
C ALA A 277 3.91 15.91 -5.88
N VAL A 278 2.77 15.35 -5.45
CA VAL A 278 2.67 13.95 -5.00
C VAL A 278 1.55 13.16 -5.69
N GLY A 279 0.73 13.81 -6.50
CA GLY A 279 -0.31 13.12 -7.27
C GLY A 279 -1.07 14.07 -8.19
N PHE A 280 -1.77 13.51 -9.17
CA PHE A 280 -2.59 14.29 -10.09
C PHE A 280 -3.84 13.51 -10.51
N THR A 281 -4.84 14.25 -11.00
CA THR A 281 -5.93 13.72 -11.80
C THR A 281 -6.05 14.45 -13.12
N GLN A 282 -6.49 13.75 -14.16
CA GLN A 282 -6.75 14.31 -15.47
C GLN A 282 -8.17 13.97 -15.93
N LEU A 283 -8.94 15.03 -16.19
CA LEU A 283 -10.37 15.00 -16.46
C LEU A 283 -10.65 15.46 -17.89
N TYR A 284 -11.54 14.78 -18.58
CA TYR A 284 -12.02 15.16 -19.91
C TYR A 284 -13.51 15.48 -19.85
N SER A 285 -13.91 16.59 -20.46
CA SER A 285 -15.33 16.93 -20.58
C SER A 285 -15.95 16.13 -21.71
N SER A 286 -17.14 15.58 -21.47
CA SER A 286 -17.94 14.86 -22.46
C SER A 286 -19.42 15.14 -22.22
N PHE A 287 -20.29 14.48 -22.99
CA PHE A 287 -21.73 14.64 -22.89
C PHE A 287 -22.42 13.27 -22.88
N CYS A 288 -23.40 13.11 -22.02
CA CYS A 288 -24.31 11.97 -22.05
C CYS A 288 -25.53 12.36 -22.89
N SER A 289 -25.68 11.78 -24.08
CA SER A 289 -26.84 12.07 -24.95
C SER A 289 -28.16 11.55 -24.39
N VAL A 290 -28.13 10.54 -23.51
CA VAL A 290 -29.34 9.98 -22.87
C VAL A 290 -29.88 10.94 -21.81
N ASP A 291 -28.98 11.47 -20.97
CA ASP A 291 -29.33 12.43 -19.91
C ASP A 291 -29.42 13.87 -20.44
N ALA A 292 -29.01 14.09 -21.69
CA ALA A 292 -28.89 15.40 -22.34
C ALA A 292 -28.10 16.42 -21.50
N SER A 293 -27.02 15.95 -20.86
CA SER A 293 -26.25 16.72 -19.89
C SER A 293 -24.73 16.50 -20.07
N PRO A 294 -23.89 17.45 -19.61
CA PRO A 294 -22.45 17.25 -19.58
C PRO A 294 -22.09 16.16 -18.56
N ILE A 295 -21.02 15.45 -18.83
CA ILE A 295 -20.38 14.50 -17.91
C ILE A 295 -18.88 14.77 -17.87
N ILE A 296 -18.22 14.32 -16.82
CA ILE A 296 -16.76 14.29 -16.76
C ILE A 296 -16.28 12.84 -16.84
N ILE A 297 -15.26 12.60 -17.64
CA ILE A 297 -14.51 11.34 -17.64
C ILE A 297 -13.20 11.60 -16.90
N LEU A 298 -13.01 10.97 -15.75
CA LEU A 298 -11.71 10.92 -15.07
C LEU A 298 -10.91 9.79 -15.71
N TYR A 299 -9.88 10.17 -16.44
CA TYR A 299 -9.08 9.23 -17.22
C TYR A 299 -7.84 8.78 -16.46
N ASP A 300 -7.15 9.73 -15.83
CA ASP A 300 -5.93 9.45 -15.08
C ASP A 300 -6.11 9.86 -13.62
N LEU A 301 -5.80 8.96 -12.70
CA LEU A 301 -5.56 9.23 -11.28
C LEU A 301 -4.24 8.56 -10.90
N PHE A 302 -3.32 9.34 -10.36
CA PHE A 302 -2.05 8.81 -9.89
C PHE A 302 -1.60 9.50 -8.61
N VAL A 303 -1.04 8.70 -7.71
CA VAL A 303 -0.40 9.14 -6.47
C VAL A 303 0.96 8.45 -6.37
N ASP A 304 2.00 9.25 -6.14
CA ASP A 304 3.36 8.83 -5.86
C ASP A 304 3.36 7.78 -4.75
N SER A 305 4.11 6.69 -4.91
CA SER A 305 4.03 5.53 -4.01
C SER A 305 4.31 5.90 -2.55
N ALA A 306 5.28 6.78 -2.32
CA ALA A 306 5.63 7.29 -1.00
C ALA A 306 4.52 8.12 -0.32
N SER A 307 3.51 8.56 -1.08
CA SER A 307 2.38 9.35 -0.58
C SER A 307 1.03 8.62 -0.71
N ARG A 308 1.02 7.31 -0.99
CA ARG A 308 -0.21 6.51 -1.00
C ARG A 308 -0.73 6.30 0.42
N GLN A 309 -2.04 6.01 0.53
CA GLN A 309 -2.74 5.82 1.82
C GLN A 309 -2.70 7.02 2.78
N SER A 310 -2.23 8.19 2.33
CA SER A 310 -2.19 9.45 3.10
C SER A 310 -3.40 10.36 2.86
N GLY A 311 -4.44 9.88 2.17
CA GLY A 311 -5.63 10.65 1.79
C GLY A 311 -5.50 11.49 0.51
N VAL A 312 -4.32 11.52 -0.15
CA VAL A 312 -4.10 12.28 -1.41
C VAL A 312 -5.07 11.88 -2.52
N GLY A 313 -5.27 10.57 -2.72
CA GLY A 313 -6.20 10.07 -3.73
C GLY A 313 -7.63 10.55 -3.49
N LYS A 314 -8.10 10.49 -2.24
CA LYS A 314 -9.41 11.03 -1.83
C LYS A 314 -9.51 12.53 -2.09
N ALA A 315 -8.51 13.32 -1.71
CA ALA A 315 -8.51 14.76 -1.94
C ALA A 315 -8.58 15.13 -3.44
N LEU A 316 -7.87 14.38 -4.29
CA LEU A 316 -7.93 14.54 -5.75
C LEU A 316 -9.31 14.21 -6.32
N MET A 317 -9.93 13.13 -5.84
CA MET A 317 -11.28 12.71 -6.24
C MET A 317 -12.36 13.69 -5.78
N ASP A 318 -12.27 14.16 -4.54
CA ASP A 318 -13.18 15.17 -3.98
C ASP A 318 -13.09 16.47 -4.82
N ARG A 319 -11.87 16.91 -5.18
CA ARG A 319 -11.68 18.08 -6.06
C ARG A 319 -12.25 17.89 -7.45
N ALA A 320 -12.14 16.69 -8.02
CA ALA A 320 -12.71 16.35 -9.32
C ALA A 320 -14.24 16.39 -9.29
N LYS A 321 -14.85 15.87 -8.21
CA LYS A 321 -16.30 15.94 -7.97
C LYS A 321 -16.80 17.38 -7.82
N ASP A 322 -16.07 18.21 -7.06
CA ASP A 322 -16.39 19.63 -6.91
C ASP A 322 -16.36 20.36 -8.26
N TYR A 323 -15.34 20.08 -9.08
CA TYR A 323 -15.24 20.63 -10.43
C TYR A 323 -16.39 20.19 -11.34
N ALA A 324 -16.71 18.90 -11.36
CA ALA A 324 -17.84 18.36 -12.12
C ALA A 324 -19.16 19.05 -11.72
N THR A 325 -19.38 19.24 -10.42
CA THR A 325 -20.55 19.95 -9.89
C THR A 325 -20.59 21.41 -10.34
N GLN A 326 -19.45 22.11 -10.30
CA GLN A 326 -19.34 23.53 -10.70
C GLN A 326 -19.71 23.76 -12.17
N ILE A 327 -19.37 22.83 -13.06
CA ILE A 327 -19.69 22.93 -14.48
C ILE A 327 -21.07 22.35 -14.85
N GLY A 328 -21.84 21.90 -13.85
CA GLY A 328 -23.16 21.31 -14.04
C GLY A 328 -23.15 19.92 -14.67
N ALA A 329 -22.04 19.17 -14.55
CA ALA A 329 -21.98 17.80 -15.00
C ALA A 329 -22.89 16.90 -14.15
N SER A 330 -23.66 16.02 -14.79
CA SER A 330 -24.57 15.11 -14.10
C SER A 330 -23.86 13.88 -13.52
N ARG A 331 -22.67 13.54 -14.04
CA ARG A 331 -21.93 12.33 -13.66
C ARG A 331 -20.42 12.50 -13.84
N LEU A 332 -19.66 11.75 -13.04
CA LEU A 332 -18.22 11.57 -13.17
C LEU A 332 -17.96 10.07 -13.42
N ASP A 333 -17.54 9.75 -14.63
CA ASP A 333 -17.26 8.39 -15.07
C ASP A 333 -15.76 8.12 -15.01
N LEU A 334 -15.39 6.90 -14.66
CA LEU A 334 -14.00 6.44 -14.67
C LEU A 334 -13.95 4.95 -15.00
N GLU A 335 -12.77 4.50 -15.37
CA GLU A 335 -12.50 3.08 -15.55
C GLU A 335 -11.21 2.70 -14.83
N THR A 336 -11.13 1.45 -14.42
CA THR A 336 -9.94 0.91 -13.78
C THR A 336 -9.78 -0.55 -14.15
N GLU A 337 -8.54 -1.04 -14.16
CA GLU A 337 -8.28 -2.46 -14.30
C GLU A 337 -9.00 -3.23 -13.18
N ASN A 338 -9.56 -4.38 -13.53
CA ASN A 338 -10.23 -5.28 -12.59
C ASN A 338 -9.31 -5.78 -11.46
N THR A 339 -8.00 -5.76 -11.68
CA THR A 339 -6.95 -6.09 -10.71
C THR A 339 -6.54 -4.92 -9.81
N ASN A 340 -6.91 -3.68 -10.16
CA ASN A 340 -6.57 -2.50 -9.37
C ASN A 340 -7.55 -2.32 -8.20
N ILE A 341 -7.49 -3.27 -7.26
CA ILE A 341 -8.41 -3.37 -6.13
C ILE A 341 -8.31 -2.15 -5.22
N ASN A 342 -7.11 -1.57 -5.06
CA ASN A 342 -6.90 -0.36 -4.26
C ASN A 342 -7.67 0.85 -4.82
N ALA A 343 -7.63 1.05 -6.15
CA ALA A 343 -8.40 2.10 -6.79
C ALA A 343 -9.92 1.84 -6.68
N GLN A 344 -10.36 0.60 -6.92
CA GLN A 344 -11.78 0.22 -6.78
C GLN A 344 -12.32 0.54 -5.38
N ARG A 345 -11.60 0.17 -4.31
CA ARG A 345 -12.00 0.49 -2.93
C ARG A 345 -12.07 1.99 -2.67
N LEU A 346 -11.10 2.76 -3.16
CA LEU A 346 -11.14 4.21 -3.06
C LEU A 346 -12.41 4.76 -3.70
N TYR A 347 -12.73 4.33 -4.93
CA TYR A 347 -13.92 4.81 -5.63
C TYR A 347 -15.21 4.43 -4.88
N GLU A 348 -15.35 3.17 -4.49
CA GLU A 348 -16.53 2.70 -3.75
C GLU A 348 -16.70 3.43 -2.41
N SER A 349 -15.61 3.72 -1.69
CA SER A 349 -15.65 4.50 -0.44
C SER A 349 -16.14 5.94 -0.62
N LEU A 350 -16.01 6.49 -1.84
CA LEU A 350 -16.47 7.83 -2.21
C LEU A 350 -17.86 7.84 -2.83
N GLY A 351 -18.53 6.69 -2.86
CA GLY A 351 -19.89 6.53 -3.39
C GLY A 351 -19.95 6.31 -4.90
N TYR A 352 -18.84 5.95 -5.54
CA TYR A 352 -18.89 5.46 -6.93
C TYR A 352 -19.47 4.05 -6.94
N GLU A 353 -20.38 3.80 -7.86
CA GLU A 353 -21.00 2.49 -8.04
C GLU A 353 -20.40 1.78 -9.26
N ARG A 354 -20.09 0.50 -9.12
CA ARG A 354 -19.54 -0.30 -10.21
C ARG A 354 -20.64 -0.64 -11.22
N GLU A 355 -20.39 -0.28 -12.48
CA GLU A 355 -21.28 -0.61 -13.60
C GLU A 355 -21.23 -2.12 -13.94
N THR A 356 -22.40 -2.74 -14.16
CA THR A 356 -22.53 -4.20 -14.37
C THR A 356 -23.35 -4.63 -15.60
N TYR A 357 -23.99 -3.69 -16.30
CA TYR A 357 -24.91 -3.94 -17.41
C TYR A 357 -24.29 -3.70 -18.78
N PHE A 358 -23.29 -2.81 -18.88
CA PHE A 358 -22.65 -2.47 -20.16
C PHE A 358 -21.31 -3.17 -20.37
N TYR A 359 -21.08 -3.64 -21.59
CA TYR A 359 -19.78 -4.14 -22.03
C TYR A 359 -18.97 -3.00 -22.66
N LYS A 360 -17.70 -2.88 -22.29
CA LYS A 360 -16.74 -2.04 -23.01
C LYS A 360 -16.08 -2.82 -24.14
N TYR A 361 -16.07 -2.24 -25.33
CA TYR A 361 -15.29 -2.72 -26.47
C TYR A 361 -14.25 -1.67 -26.84
N SER A 362 -13.07 -2.13 -27.27
CA SER A 362 -12.01 -1.27 -27.77
C SER A 362 -11.40 -1.91 -29.00
N LEU A 363 -11.19 -1.11 -30.04
CA LEU A 363 -10.52 -1.50 -31.27
C LEU A 363 -9.23 -0.69 -31.34
N GLU A 364 -8.10 -1.39 -31.43
CA GLU A 364 -6.82 -0.77 -31.74
C GLU A 364 -6.84 -0.33 -33.21
N ILE A 365 -6.55 0.95 -33.47
CA ILE A 365 -6.61 1.58 -34.80
C ILE A 365 -5.20 1.82 -35.34
#